data_AF-A0A929E3D4-F1
#
_entry.id   AF-A0A929E3D4-F1
#
_cell.length_a   1.000
_cell.length_b   1.000
_cell.length_c   1.000
_cell.angle_alpha   90.00
_cell.angle_beta   90.00
_cell.angle_gamma   90.00
#
_symmetry.space_group_name_H-M   'P 1'
#
loop_
_entity.id
_entity.type
_entity.pdbx_description
1 polymer ?
#
loop_
_entity_poly.entity_id
_entity_poly.type
_entity_poly.pdbx_seq_one_letter_code
_entity_poly.pdbx_strand_id
1 'polypeptide(L)' 'RKELVKSGMVISGTSPDDTLVEIIELKDQKWFLGCQFHPEFKSKPMKPHPLFKGFIKAALEHSQETG' A
#
# COMPACT_ATOMS: atom_id res chain seq x y z
N ARG A 1 -16.99 5.93 1.06
CA ARG A 1 -16.35 4.91 1.93
C ARG A 1 -17.06 3.56 1.87
N LYS A 2 -18.34 3.44 2.27
CA LYS A 2 -19.04 2.13 2.36
C LYS A 2 -19.10 1.33 1.05
N GLU A 3 -19.38 1.98 -0.09
CA GLU A 3 -19.44 1.30 -1.39
C GLU A 3 -18.07 0.74 -1.79
N LEU A 4 -17.03 1.55 -1.67
CA LEU A 4 -15.65 1.15 -1.93
C LEU A 4 -15.19 -0.03 -1.06
N VAL A 5 -15.52 0.00 0.24
CA VAL A 5 -15.22 -1.09 1.17
C VAL A 5 -15.98 -2.37 0.81
N LYS A 6 -17.26 -2.23 0.43
CA LYS A 6 -18.07 -3.35 -0.06
C LYS A 6 -17.52 -3.94 -1.36
N SER A 7 -16.89 -3.12 -2.20
CA SER A 7 -16.19 -3.52 -3.42
C SER A 7 -14.78 -4.09 -3.19
N GLY A 8 -14.36 -4.35 -1.94
CA GLY A 8 -13.10 -5.03 -1.62
C GLY A 8 -11.96 -4.11 -1.18
N MET A 9 -12.18 -2.80 -1.11
CA MET A 9 -11.18 -1.85 -0.61
C MET A 9 -11.08 -1.90 0.92
N VAL A 10 -9.86 -1.99 1.43
CA VAL A 10 -9.57 -1.85 2.85
C VAL A 10 -9.01 -0.47 3.10
N ILE A 11 -9.58 0.24 4.08
CA ILE A 11 -9.00 1.48 4.60
C ILE A 11 -8.09 1.07 5.76
N SER A 12 -6.77 1.10 5.54
CA SER A 12 -5.77 0.68 6.54
C SER A 12 -5.11 1.86 7.28
N GLY A 13 -5.36 3.10 6.83
CA GLY A 13 -4.90 4.29 7.52
C GLY A 13 -5.87 5.45 7.33
N THR A 14 -6.19 6.13 8.43
CA THR A 14 -6.96 7.38 8.44
C THR A 14 -6.21 8.44 9.23
N SER A 15 -6.55 9.71 9.01
CA SER A 15 -6.04 10.81 9.82
C SER A 15 -6.42 10.63 11.30
N PRO A 16 -5.70 11.24 12.26
CA PRO A 16 -5.99 11.05 13.68
C PRO A 16 -7.42 11.40 14.11
N ASP A 17 -8.10 12.25 13.35
CA ASP A 17 -9.50 12.66 13.52
C ASP A 17 -10.49 11.84 12.67
N ASP A 18 -10.01 10.79 11.97
CA ASP A 18 -10.76 9.86 11.11
C ASP A 18 -11.47 10.49 9.88
N THR A 19 -11.22 11.77 9.60
CA THR A 19 -11.89 12.51 8.53
C THR A 19 -11.31 12.23 7.14
N LEU A 20 -10.01 11.95 7.07
CA LEU A 20 -9.28 11.68 5.82
C LEU A 20 -8.78 10.24 5.77
N VAL A 21 -8.82 9.64 4.58
CA VAL A 21 -8.22 8.34 4.32
C VAL A 21 -6.80 8.55 3.81
N GLU A 22 -5.84 7.96 4.50
CA GLU A 22 -4.42 8.13 4.25
C GLU A 22 -3.80 6.92 3.55
N ILE A 23 -4.31 5.70 3.84
CA ILE A 23 -3.82 4.45 3.26
C ILE A 23 -4.99 3.54 2.91
N ILE A 24 -4.94 2.96 1.70
CA ILE A 24 -5.85 1.93 1.22
C ILE A 24 -5.11 0.71 0.70
N GLU A 25 -5.75 -0.45 0.80
CA GLU A 25 -5.26 -1.74 0.30
C GLU A 25 -6.40 -2.48 -0.42
N LEU A 26 -6.06 -3.43 -1.31
CA LEU A 26 -7.03 -4.35 -1.93
C LEU A 26 -6.71 -5.77 -1.50
N LYS A 27 -7.67 -6.45 -0.86
CA LYS A 27 -7.48 -7.79 -0.29
C LYS A 27 -7.22 -8.88 -1.34
N ASP A 28 -7.78 -8.73 -2.53
CA ASP A 28 -7.75 -9.79 -3.56
C ASP A 28 -6.52 -9.70 -4.48
N GLN A 29 -5.58 -8.81 -4.16
CA GLN A 29 -4.34 -8.61 -4.91
C GLN A 29 -3.15 -9.05 -4.06
N LYS A 30 -2.14 -9.71 -4.66
CA LYS A 30 -0.92 -10.14 -3.94
C LYS A 30 -0.21 -8.97 -3.27
N TRP A 31 -0.23 -7.82 -3.93
CA TRP A 31 0.25 -6.57 -3.36
C TRP A 31 -0.45 -5.39 -4.03
N PHE A 32 -1.24 -4.65 -3.24
CA PHE A 32 -1.83 -3.39 -3.65
C PHE A 32 -1.93 -2.46 -2.45
N LEU A 33 -1.27 -1.30 -2.55
CA LEU A 33 -1.33 -0.27 -1.52
C LEU A 33 -1.29 1.11 -2.18
N GLY A 34 -2.21 1.98 -1.76
CA GLY A 34 -2.21 3.40 -2.11
C GLY A 34 -2.06 4.24 -0.85
N CYS A 35 -1.25 5.29 -0.92
CA CYS A 35 -1.12 6.26 0.16
C CYS A 35 -1.24 7.70 -0.38
N GLN A 36 -1.80 8.59 0.44
CA GLN A 36 -1.93 10.02 0.08
C GLN A 36 -0.64 10.81 0.35
N PHE A 37 0.13 10.42 1.37
CA PHE A 37 1.41 11.03 1.66
C PHE A 37 2.51 10.58 0.70
N HIS A 38 3.64 11.29 0.76
CA HIS A 38 4.83 11.07 -0.05
C HIS A 38 5.91 10.26 0.70
N PRO A 39 5.88 8.91 0.69
CA PRO A 39 6.87 8.06 1.36
C PRO A 39 8.29 8.19 0.78
N GLU A 40 8.44 8.68 -0.45
CA GLU A 40 9.70 8.90 -1.15
C GLU A 40 10.63 9.84 -0.38
N PHE A 41 10.09 10.92 0.21
CA PHE A 41 10.90 11.88 0.96
C PHE A 41 11.44 11.31 2.28
N LYS A 42 10.82 10.23 2.79
CA LYS A 42 11.25 9.54 4.01
C LYS A 42 12.13 8.33 3.73
N SER A 43 12.28 7.91 2.47
CA SER A 43 13.11 6.79 2.07
C SER A 43 14.58 7.21 2.01
N LYS A 44 15.49 6.37 2.54
CA LYS A 44 16.94 6.61 2.49
C LYS A 44 17.67 5.39 1.90
N PRO A 45 18.86 5.56 1.29
CA PRO A 45 19.58 4.44 0.67
C PRO A 45 19.82 3.25 1.62
N MET A 46 20.24 3.52 2.86
CA MET A 46 20.51 2.48 3.87
C MET A 46 19.26 2.05 4.65
N LYS A 47 18.13 2.75 4.47
CA LYS A 47 16.87 2.48 5.18
C LYS A 47 15.71 2.82 4.24
N PRO A 48 15.44 1.96 3.24
CA PRO A 48 14.36 2.19 2.31
C PRO A 48 13.03 2.17 3.04
N HIS A 49 12.08 2.97 2.58
CA HIS A 49 10.73 2.98 3.17
C HIS A 49 10.10 1.58 3.03
N PRO A 50 9.39 1.08 4.07
CA PRO A 50 8.78 -0.25 4.04
C PRO A 50 7.87 -0.48 2.84
N LEU A 51 7.14 0.55 2.40
CA LEU A 51 6.26 0.47 1.23
C LEU A 51 7.02 0.11 -0.06
N PHE A 52 8.15 0.77 -0.34
CA PHE A 52 8.96 0.45 -1.52
C PHE A 52 9.60 -0.94 -1.40
N LYS A 53 10.11 -1.28 -0.21
CA LYS A 53 10.69 -2.61 0.02
C LYS A 53 9.65 -3.72 -0.18
N GLY A 54 8.43 -3.53 0.32
CA GLY A 54 7.31 -4.46 0.14
C GLY A 54 6.91 -4.60 -1.32
N PHE A 55 6.78 -3.47 -2.03
CA PHE A 55 6.44 -3.47 -3.46
C PHE A 55 7.46 -4.24 -4.32
N ILE A 56 8.76 -3.97 -4.15
CA ILE A 56 9.80 -4.67 -4.90
C ILE A 56 9.82 -6.16 -4.56
N LYS A 57 9.62 -6.53 -3.30
CA LYS A 57 9.53 -7.93 -2.88
C LYS A 57 8.37 -8.63 -3.60
N ALA A 58 7.18 -8.05 -3.58
CA ALA A 58 6.01 -8.61 -4.24
C ALA A 58 6.17 -8.70 -5.76
N ALA A 59 6.81 -7.70 -6.38
CA ALA A 59 7.12 -7.73 -7.81
C ALA A 59 8.10 -8.87 -8.17
N LEU A 60 9.09 -9.12 -7.32
CA LEU A 60 10.02 -10.24 -7.50
C LEU A 60 9.32 -11.59 -7.38
N GLU A 61 8.48 -11.76 -6.35
CA GLU A 61 7.67 -12.98 -6.15
C GLU A 61 6.76 -13.22 -7.36
N HIS A 62 6.06 -12.18 -7.85
CA HIS A 62 5.22 -12.29 -9.04
C HIS A 62 6.01 -12.68 -10.29
N SER A 63 7.20 -12.11 -10.49
CA SER A 63 8.07 -12.45 -11.62
C SER A 63 8.49 -13.92 -11.59
N GLN A 64 8.80 -14.47 -10.42
CA GLN A 64 9.19 -15.87 -10.25
C GLN A 64 8.05 -16.87 -10.47
N GLU A 65 6.81 -16.49 -10.15
CA GLU A 65 5.64 -17.35 -10.34
C GLU A 65 5.15 -17.39 -11.80
N THR A 66 5.47 -16.35 -12.57
CA THR A 66 4.98 -16.18 -13.96
C THR A 66 6.03 -16.57 -15.02
N GLY A 67 7.26 -16.87 -14.60
CA GLY A 67 8.34 -17.37 -15.46
C GLY A 67 8.49 -18.88 -15.39
#